data_AF-A0AAV8YND9-F1
#
_entry.id   AF-A0AAV8YND9-F1
#
_cell.length_a   1.000
_cell.length_b   1.000
_cell.length_c   1.000
_cell.angle_alpha   90.00
_cell.angle_beta   90.00
_cell.angle_gamma   90.00
#
_symmetry.space_group_name_H-M   'P 1'
#
loop_
_entity.id
_entity.type
_entity.pdbx_description
1 polymer ?
#
loop_
_entity_poly.entity_id
_entity_poly.type
_entity_poly.pdbx_seq_one_letter_code
_entity_poly.pdbx_strand_id
1 'polypeptide(L)' 'MALHHALGAIVVLTCFLCYHNSYYCGFVFDDISAIKENRDLRPHSPLINIFFNDFWGTPMHKVCRTQKLSSY' A
#
# COMPACT_ATOMS: atom_id res chain seq x y z
N MET A 1 29.11 13.30 20.80
CA MET A 1 28.52 14.05 19.66
C MET A 1 28.87 13.41 18.32
N ALA A 2 30.14 13.37 17.89
CA ALA A 2 30.54 12.81 16.59
C ALA A 2 30.12 11.34 16.37
N LEU A 3 30.23 10.48 17.40
CA LEU A 3 29.82 9.07 17.31
C LEU A 3 28.31 8.91 17.03
N HIS A 4 27.46 9.69 17.72
CA HIS A 4 26.00 9.62 17.51
C HIS A 4 25.61 10.10 16.11
N HIS A 5 26.28 11.14 15.59
CA HIS A 5 26.08 11.59 14.22
C HIS A 5 26.55 10.56 13.19
N ALA A 6 27.68 9.89 13.43
CA ALA A 6 28.18 8.82 12.57
C ALA A 6 27.22 7.62 12.55
N LEU A 7 26.73 7.19 13.71
CA LEU A 7 25.74 6.11 13.81
C LEU A 7 24.43 6.49 13.10
N GLY A 8 23.94 7.72 13.30
CA GLY A 8 22.76 8.23 12.60
C GLY A 8 22.95 8.24 11.08
N ALA A 9 24.11 8.69 10.59
CA ALA A 9 24.43 8.69 9.17
C ALA A 9 24.46 7.27 8.57
N ILE A 10 25.00 6.28 9.32
CA ILE A 10 25.02 4.87 8.90
C ILE A 10 23.60 4.32 8.79
N VAL A 11 22.72 4.62 9.75
CA VAL A 11 21.32 4.18 9.70
C VAL A 11 20.62 4.78 8.49
N VAL A 12 20.72 6.10 8.29
CA VAL A 12 20.11 6.79 7.15
C VAL A 12 20.61 6.21 5.83
N LEU A 13 21.92 6.06 5.67
CA LEU A 13 22.53 5.49 4.49
C LEU A 13 22.02 4.08 4.21
N THR A 14 21.96 3.23 5.24
CA THR A 14 21.46 1.86 5.12
C THR A 14 20.00 1.83 4.70
N CYS A 15 19.13 2.65 5.30
CA CYS A 15 17.73 2.77 4.90
C CYS A 15 17.60 3.19 3.43
N PHE A 16 18.36 4.19 2.99
CA PHE A 16 18.36 4.64 1.59
C PHE A 16 18.81 3.55 0.63
N LEU A 17 19.88 2.83 0.95
CA LEU A 17 20.40 1.75 0.10
C LEU A 17 19.42 0.58 0.01
N CYS A 18 18.82 0.16 1.13
CA CYS A 18 17.80 -0.88 1.15
C CYS A 18 16.57 -0.46 0.33
N TYR A 19 16.08 0.76 0.53
CA TYR A 19 14.94 1.28 -0.22
C TYR A 19 15.24 1.42 -1.72
N HIS A 20 16.47 1.83 -2.08
CA HIS A 20 16.89 1.90 -3.47
C HIS A 20 16.85 0.53 -4.15
N ASN A 21 17.26 -0.53 -3.45
CA ASN A 21 17.21 -1.89 -3.96
C ASN A 21 15.77 -2.34 -4.28
N SER A 22 14.80 -1.93 -3.44
CA SER A 22 13.39 -2.28 -3.63
C SER A 22 12.73 -1.69 -4.88
N TYR A 23 13.26 -0.61 -5.48
CA TYR A 23 12.70 -0.05 -6.72
C TYR A 23 12.81 -1.00 -7.92
N TYR A 24 13.79 -1.91 -7.92
CA TYR A 24 13.97 -2.90 -8.98
C TYR A 24 13.16 -4.17 -8.75
N CYS A 25 12.54 -4.32 -7.58
CA CYS A 25 11.63 -5.42 -7.30
C CYS A 25 10.31 -5.21 -8.05
N GLY A 26 9.76 -6.29 -8.59
CA GLY A 26 8.41 -6.28 -9.17
C GLY A 26 7.34 -6.22 -8.08
N PHE A 27 6.11 -5.90 -8.49
CA PHE A 27 4.95 -5.96 -7.61
C PHE A 27 4.66 -7.41 -7.20
N VAL A 28 4.50 -7.64 -5.90
CA VAL A 28 4.05 -8.93 -5.37
C VAL A 28 2.55 -9.07 -5.64
N PHE A 29 2.01 -10.28 -5.57
CA PHE A 29 0.64 -10.63 -5.96
C PHE A 29 -0.44 -9.64 -5.45
N ASP A 30 -0.38 -9.26 -4.17
CA ASP A 30 -1.35 -8.35 -3.57
C ASP A 30 -1.15 -6.88 -4.02
N ASP A 31 0.09 -6.48 -4.30
CA ASP A 31 0.43 -5.13 -4.75
C ASP A 31 -0.15 -4.85 -6.15
N ILE A 32 -0.12 -5.85 -7.04
CA ILE A 32 -0.69 -5.73 -8.40
C ILE A 32 -2.18 -5.40 -8.31
N SER A 33 -2.89 -6.16 -7.49
CA SER A 33 -4.34 -6.02 -7.32
C SER A 33 -4.70 -4.66 -6.69
N ALA A 34 -3.91 -4.20 -5.72
CA ALA A 34 -4.15 -2.94 -5.01
C ALA A 34 -3.71 -1.68 -5.77
N ILE A 35 -2.64 -1.74 -6.57
CA ILE A 35 -2.06 -0.56 -7.23
C ILE A 35 -2.42 -0.50 -8.71
N LYS A 36 -2.27 -1.61 -9.44
CA LYS A 36 -2.48 -1.61 -10.90
C LYS A 36 -3.94 -1.84 -11.27
N GLU A 37 -4.63 -2.72 -10.53
CA GLU A 37 -5.98 -3.14 -10.89
C GLU A 37 -7.08 -2.37 -10.16
N ASN A 38 -6.74 -1.67 -9.07
CA ASN A 38 -7.69 -0.87 -8.32
C ASN A 38 -8.29 0.22 -9.22
N ARG A 39 -9.61 0.12 -9.40
CA ARG A 39 -10.39 1.02 -10.26
C ARG A 39 -10.47 2.43 -9.71
N ASP A 40 -10.31 2.61 -8.40
CA ASP A 40 -10.37 3.92 -7.75
C ASP A 40 -9.13 4.78 -8.01
N LEU A 41 -8.02 4.16 -8.42
CA LEU A 41 -6.79 4.84 -8.82
C LEU A 41 -6.80 5.33 -10.28
N ARG A 42 -7.88 5.05 -11.03
CA ARG A 42 -8.00 5.46 -12.43
C ARG A 42 -8.44 6.92 -12.53
N PRO A 43 -7.93 7.70 -13.50
CA PRO A 43 -8.25 9.12 -13.64
C PRO A 43 -9.73 9.40 -13.96
N HIS A 44 -10.51 8.39 -14.34
CA HIS A 44 -11.95 8.52 -14.65
C HIS A 44 -12.83 8.19 -13.44
N SER A 45 -12.24 7.66 -12.36
CA SER A 45 -12.93 7.35 -11.12
C SER A 45 -12.81 8.54 -10.17
N PRO A 46 -13.88 8.92 -9.47
CA PRO A 46 -13.80 10.00 -8.50
C PRO A 46 -12.96 9.54 -7.29
N LEU A 47 -11.94 10.33 -6.93
CA LEU A 47 -11.01 10.02 -5.83
C LEU A 47 -11.69 9.78 -4.48
N ILE A 48 -12.92 10.30 -4.32
CA ILE A 48 -13.74 10.07 -3.13
C ILE A 48 -13.97 8.58 -2.86
N ASN A 49 -13.98 7.74 -3.90
CA ASN A 49 -14.18 6.30 -3.77
C ASN A 49 -13.08 5.61 -2.95
N ILE A 50 -11.86 6.15 -2.92
CA ILE A 50 -10.74 5.63 -2.13
C ILE A 50 -11.08 5.62 -0.63
N PHE A 51 -11.96 6.52 -0.17
CA PHE A 51 -12.40 6.57 1.23
C PHE A 51 -13.55 5.62 1.56
N PHE A 52 -14.26 5.10 0.55
CA PHE A 52 -15.44 4.25 0.73
C PHE A 52 -15.21 2.78 0.36
N ASN A 53 -14.19 2.53 -0.46
CA ASN A 53 -13.79 1.19 -0.90
C ASN A 53 -12.51 0.72 -0.19
N ASP A 54 -12.29 -0.58 -0.16
CA ASP A 54 -11.06 -1.19 0.36
C ASP A 54 -9.89 -1.10 -0.64
N PHE A 55 -8.74 -1.69 -0.28
CA PHE A 55 -7.53 -1.67 -1.10
C PHE A 55 -7.72 -2.26 -2.51
N TRP A 56 -8.76 -3.06 -2.74
CA TRP A 56 -9.06 -3.68 -4.04
C TRP A 56 -10.20 -2.97 -4.80
N GLY A 57 -10.70 -1.84 -4.28
CA GLY A 57 -11.82 -1.11 -4.88
C GLY A 57 -13.18 -1.76 -4.64
N THR A 58 -13.30 -2.62 -3.62
CA THR A 58 -14.58 -3.19 -3.20
C THR A 58 -15.20 -2.30 -2.13
N PRO A 59 -16.50 -1.94 -2.24
CA PRO A 59 -17.14 -1.13 -1.21
C PRO A 59 -17.12 -1.84 0.15
N MET A 60 -16.55 -1.21 1.17
CA MET A 60 -16.37 -1.81 2.50
C MET A 60 -17.71 -2.22 3.13
N HIS A 61 -18.80 -1.52 2.80
CA HIS A 61 -20.15 -1.84 3.25
C HIS A 61 -20.69 -3.18 2.70
N LYS A 62 -20.15 -3.68 1.57
CA LYS A 62 -20.51 -5.00 1.03
C LYS A 62 -19.80 -6.11 1.79
N VAL A 63 -18.50 -5.96 2.09
CA VAL A 63 -17.73 -6.96 2.85
C VAL A 63 -18.34 -7.20 4.23
N CYS A 64 -18.73 -6.13 4.92
CA CYS A 64 -19.43 -6.25 6.21
C CYS A 64 -20.74 -7.06 6.09
N ARG A 65 -21.48 -6.91 4.98
CA ARG A 65 -22.75 -7.62 4.75
C ARG A 65 -22.54 -9.08 4.33
N THR A 66 -21.52 -9.35 3.50
CA THR A 66 -21.19 -10.71 3.05
C THR A 66 -20.55 -11.54 4.15
N GLN A 67 -19.71 -10.97 5.01
CA GLN A 67 -19.25 -11.68 6.22
C GLN A 67 -20.41 -12.00 7.15
N LYS A 68 -21.36 -11.07 7.31
CA LYS A 68 -22.58 -11.34 8.09
C LYS A 68 -23.40 -12.49 7.50
N LEU A 69 -23.51 -12.59 6.17
CA LEU A 69 -24.23 -13.67 5.48
C LEU A 69 -23.46 -15.01 5.42
N SER A 70 -22.13 -14.99 5.43
CA SER A 70 -21.30 -16.20 5.45
C SER A 70 -21.13 -16.80 6.86
N SER A 71 -21.55 -16.07 7.91
CA SER A 71 -21.58 -16.53 9.30
C SER A 71 -22.96 -16.99 9.78
N TYR A 72 -23.96 -17.04 8.89
CA TYR A 72 -25.27 -17.67 9.12
C TYR A 72 -25.38 -18.96 8.32
#